data_AF-A8ZMW2-F1
#
_entry.id   AF-A8ZMW2-F1
#
_cell.length_a   1.000
_cell.length_b   1.000
_cell.length_c   1.000
_cell.angle_alpha   90.00
_cell.angle_beta   90.00
_cell.angle_gamma   90.00
#
_symmetry.space_group_name_H-M   'P 1'
#
loop_
_entity.id
_entity.type
_entity.pdbx_description
1 polymer ?
#
loop_
_entity_poly.entity_id
_entity_poly.type
_entity_poly.pdbx_seq_one_letter_code
_entity_poly.pdbx_strand_id
1 'polypeptide(L)'
;MHDQLTWNQLEDLKFASSKMTGVRRRAFQADIALKYCDGNPNLTEIIFGWGRNTVATGLGEKRTGMICVGAQSGFCGRKRW
;
A
#
# COMPACT_ATOMS: atom_id res chain seq x y z
N MET A 1 2.63 17.58 10.65
CA MET A 1 2.92 18.35 9.43
C MET A 1 2.62 17.43 8.26
N HIS A 2 1.56 17.71 7.49
CA HIS A 2 1.27 16.93 6.29
C HIS A 2 2.15 17.47 5.16
N ASP A 3 3.17 16.72 4.78
CA ASP A 3 3.92 17.04 3.57
C ASP A 3 2.99 16.80 2.37
N GLN A 4 2.59 17.89 1.72
CA GLN A 4 1.73 17.81 0.54
C GLN A 4 2.55 17.26 -0.63
N LEU A 5 2.13 16.08 -1.14
CA LEU A 5 2.75 15.45 -2.30
C LEU A 5 2.42 16.24 -3.58
N THR A 6 3.43 16.44 -4.42
CA THR A 6 3.23 16.92 -5.79
C THR A 6 2.72 15.78 -6.69
N TRP A 7 2.11 16.13 -7.82
CA TRP A 7 1.59 15.15 -8.77
C TRP A 7 2.68 14.18 -9.29
N ASN A 8 3.87 14.71 -9.63
CA ASN A 8 4.98 13.86 -10.10
C ASN A 8 5.40 12.86 -9.03
N GLN A 9 5.48 13.29 -7.77
CA GLN A 9 5.82 12.38 -6.66
C GLN A 9 4.75 11.31 -6.46
N LEU A 10 3.46 11.63 -6.62
CA LEU A 10 2.38 10.64 -6.58
C LEU A 10 2.56 9.58 -7.67
N GLU A 11 2.84 10.01 -8.90
CA GLU A 11 3.05 9.09 -10.02
C GLU A 11 4.30 8.22 -9.84
N ASP A 12 5.40 8.78 -9.33
CA ASP A 12 6.61 8.02 -9.02
C ASP A 12 6.36 6.95 -7.94
N LEU A 13 5.61 7.29 -6.88
CA LEU A 13 5.24 6.34 -5.82
C LEU A 13 4.31 5.24 -6.33
N LYS A 14 3.34 5.58 -7.19
CA LYS A 14 2.47 4.61 -7.85
C LYS A 14 3.27 3.69 -8.78
N PHE A 15 4.21 4.25 -9.53
CA PHE A 15 5.12 3.49 -10.38
C PHE A 15 6.01 2.54 -9.57
N ALA A 16 6.63 3.01 -8.49
CA ALA A 16 7.45 2.18 -7.60
C ALA A 16 6.63 1.02 -7.01
N SER A 17 5.44 1.29 -6.49
CA SER A 17 4.50 0.29 -5.98
C SER A 17 4.13 -0.76 -7.06
N SER A 18 3.97 -0.34 -8.32
CA SER A 18 3.68 -1.25 -9.44
C SER A 18 4.79 -2.26 -9.72
N LYS A 19 6.06 -1.95 -9.39
CA LYS A 19 7.22 -2.84 -9.58
C LYS A 19 7.41 -3.85 -8.46
N MET A 20 6.72 -3.70 -7.34
CA MET A 20 6.77 -4.63 -6.21
C MET A 20 5.58 -5.59 -6.24
N THR A 21 5.66 -6.73 -5.57
CA THR A 21 4.53 -7.67 -5.42
C THR A 21 4.47 -8.24 -4.00
N GLY A 22 3.33 -8.83 -3.64
CA GLY A 22 3.12 -9.50 -2.37
C GLY A 22 3.43 -8.62 -1.15
N VAL A 23 4.14 -9.21 -0.18
CA VAL A 23 4.50 -8.58 1.11
C VAL A 23 5.29 -7.28 0.91
N ARG A 24 6.23 -7.26 -0.04
CA ARG A 24 7.06 -6.06 -0.31
C ARG A 24 6.20 -4.88 -0.76
N ARG A 25 5.23 -5.13 -1.64
CA ARG A 25 4.28 -4.08 -2.06
C ARG A 25 3.44 -3.60 -0.87
N ARG A 26 2.91 -4.51 -0.03
CA ARG A 26 2.10 -4.13 1.14
C ARG A 26 2.88 -3.30 2.14
N ALA A 27 4.11 -3.71 2.46
CA ALA A 27 4.98 -2.98 3.37
C ALA A 27 5.27 -1.56 2.85
N PHE A 28 5.63 -1.44 1.57
CA PHE A 28 5.84 -0.13 0.93
C PHE A 28 4.59 0.75 1.01
N GLN A 29 3.43 0.22 0.65
CA GLN A 29 2.17 0.96 0.69
C GLN A 29 1.81 1.40 2.12
N ALA A 30 2.07 0.56 3.13
CA ALA A 30 1.85 0.90 4.53
C ALA A 30 2.79 2.03 5.01
N ASP A 31 4.05 2.03 4.58
CA ASP A 31 5.01 3.09 4.90
C ASP A 31 4.57 4.44 4.33
N ILE A 32 4.17 4.45 3.06
CA ILE A 32 3.66 5.66 2.38
C ILE A 32 2.34 6.11 3.01
N ALA A 33 1.43 5.19 3.33
CA ALA A 33 0.17 5.51 3.99
C ALA A 33 0.40 6.15 5.37
N LEU A 34 1.35 5.65 6.17
CA LEU A 34 1.68 6.26 7.46
C LEU A 34 2.29 7.66 7.29
N LYS A 35 3.14 7.86 6.29
CA LYS A 35 3.81 9.14 6.07
C LYS A 35 2.88 10.23 5.54
N TYR A 36 1.97 9.88 4.62
CA TYR A 36 1.21 10.87 3.85
C TYR A 36 -0.31 10.80 4.05
N CYS A 37 -0.82 9.73 4.66
CA CYS A 37 -2.26 9.50 4.83
C CYS A 37 -2.66 9.15 6.27
N ASP A 38 -1.80 9.42 7.26
CA ASP A 38 -2.00 9.06 8.68
C ASP A 38 -2.31 7.58 8.93
N GLY A 39 -1.87 6.70 8.02
CA GLY A 39 -2.21 5.29 8.04
C GLY A 39 -3.68 5.00 7.73
N ASN A 40 -4.43 5.94 7.12
CA ASN A 40 -5.83 5.75 6.75
C ASN A 40 -5.94 5.00 5.40
N PRO A 41 -6.48 3.76 5.37
CA PRO A 41 -6.58 2.98 4.15
C PRO A 41 -7.53 3.58 3.11
N ASN A 42 -8.61 4.26 3.55
CA ASN A 42 -9.57 4.89 2.65
C ASN A 42 -8.94 6.09 1.94
N LEU A 43 -8.23 6.93 2.69
CA LEU A 43 -7.51 8.07 2.11
C LEU A 43 -6.41 7.62 1.15
N THR A 44 -5.71 6.53 1.49
CA THR A 44 -4.68 5.94 0.64
C THR A 44 -5.26 5.40 -0.67
N GLU A 45 -6.45 4.78 -0.64
CA GLU A 45 -7.16 4.33 -1.83
C GLU A 45 -7.56 5.52 -2.73
N ILE A 46 -8.06 6.61 -2.14
CA ILE A 46 -8.45 7.82 -2.87
C ILE A 46 -7.24 8.47 -3.55
N ILE A 47 -6.12 8.61 -2.84
CA ILE A 47 -4.93 9.34 -3.34
C ILE A 47 -4.10 8.49 -4.31
N PHE A 48 -3.84 7.22 -3.97
CA PHE A 48 -2.91 6.37 -4.72
C PHE A 48 -3.59 5.30 -5.59
N GLY A 49 -4.89 5.03 -5.38
CA GLY A 49 -5.60 3.94 -6.05
C GLY A 49 -5.22 2.55 -5.53
N TRP A 50 -4.59 2.46 -4.35
CA TRP A 50 -4.20 1.18 -3.75
C TRP A 50 -5.36 0.62 -2.92
N GLY A 51 -5.71 -0.65 -3.15
CA GLY A 51 -6.87 -1.26 -2.51
C GLY A 51 -6.79 -1.20 -0.98
N ARG A 52 -7.86 -0.69 -0.35
CA ARG A 52 -7.92 -0.44 1.11
C ARG A 52 -7.54 -1.66 1.97
N ASN A 53 -7.98 -2.86 1.57
CA ASN A 53 -7.69 -4.10 2.31
C ASN A 53 -6.19 -4.44 2.29
N THR A 54 -5.51 -4.17 1.17
CA THR A 54 -4.07 -4.40 1.00
C THR A 54 -3.27 -3.48 1.91
N VAL A 55 -3.65 -2.20 1.97
CA VAL A 55 -3.03 -1.20 2.84
C VAL A 55 -3.28 -1.52 4.31
N ALA A 56 -4.53 -1.87 4.68
CA ALA A 56 -4.88 -2.26 6.04
C ALA A 56 -4.09 -3.50 6.52
N THR A 57 -3.94 -4.52 5.66
CA THR A 57 -3.08 -5.68 5.96
C THR A 57 -1.63 -5.23 6.19
N GLY A 58 -1.06 -4.42 5.27
CA GLY A 58 0.32 -3.95 5.42
C GLY A 58 0.57 -3.13 6.70
N LEU A 59 -0.40 -2.31 7.11
CA LEU A 59 -0.35 -1.57 8.38
C LEU A 59 -0.39 -2.50 9.58
N GLY A 60 -1.23 -3.54 9.54
CA GLY A 60 -1.28 -4.59 10.58
C GLY A 60 0.02 -5.39 10.67
N GLU A 61 0.57 -5.79 9.53
CA GLU A 61 1.86 -6.48 9.42
C GLU A 61 2.98 -5.61 10.03
N LYS A 62 3.04 -4.33 9.66
CA LYS A 62 4.03 -3.38 10.19
C LYS A 62 3.88 -3.15 11.70
N ARG A 63 2.66 -3.02 12.20
CA ARG A 63 2.38 -2.80 13.64
C ARG A 63 2.79 -4.01 14.50
N THR A 64 2.66 -5.22 13.96
CA THR A 64 2.90 -6.46 14.72
C THR A 64 4.28 -7.06 14.47
N GLY A 65 4.96 -6.65 13.40
CA GLY A 65 6.19 -7.30 12.92
C GLY A 65 5.95 -8.69 12.31
N MET A 66 4.69 -9.10 12.13
CA MET A 66 4.32 -10.39 11.56
C MET A 66 3.92 -10.23 10.09
N ILE A 67 4.21 -11.25 9.27
CA ILE A 67 3.83 -11.27 7.86
C ILE A 67 2.60 -12.16 7.68
N CYS A 68 1.56 -11.63 7.04
CA CYS A 68 0.40 -12.41 6.66
C CYS A 68 0.74 -13.32 5.48
N VAL A 69 0.85 -14.62 5.77
CA VAL A 69 1.11 -15.69 4.78
C VAL A 69 -0.16 -16.29 4.16
N GLY A 70 -1.35 -15.77 4.53
CA GLY A 70 -2.65 -16.30 4.11
C GLY A 70 -3.01 -16.07 2.64
N ALA A 71 -4.24 -16.48 2.29
CA ALA A 71 -4.81 -16.55 0.94
C ALA A 71 -4.57 -15.35 0.02
N GLN A 72 -4.28 -14.16 0.57
CA GLN A 72 -3.83 -13.01 -0.21
C GLN A 72 -2.61 -13.30 -1.08
N SER A 73 -1.71 -14.22 -0.71
CA SER A 73 -0.61 -14.66 -1.59
C SER A 73 -1.11 -15.35 -2.86
N GLY A 74 -2.21 -16.12 -2.78
CA GLY A 74 -2.83 -16.82 -3.92
C GLY A 74 -3.91 -16.02 -4.66
N PHE A 75 -4.54 -15.03 -4.01
CA PHE A 75 -5.58 -14.17 -4.59
C PHE A 75 -5.08 -12.75 -4.91
N CYS A 76 -3.78 -12.47 -4.76
CA CYS A 76 -3.18 -11.21 -5.21
C CYS A 76 -2.75 -11.28 -6.68
N GLY A 77 -2.55 -10.11 -7.27
CA GLY A 77 -2.22 -9.97 -8.68
C GLY A 77 -3.41 -9.50 -9.50
N ARG A 78 -3.16 -9.14 -10.76
CA ARG A 78 -4.23 -8.82 -11.72
C ARG A 78 -4.94 -10.13 -12.03
N LYS A 79 -6.24 -10.24 -11.76
CA LYS A 79 -7.03 -11.35 -12.30
C LYS A 79 -6.83 -11.34 -13.81
N ARG A 80 -6.20 -12.41 -14.34
CA ARG A 80 -6.25 -12.68 -15.78
C ARG A 80 -7.71 -13.06 -16.02
N TRP A 81 -8.43 -12.14 -16.63
CA TRP A 81 -9.75 -12.38 -17.21
C TRP A 81 -9.76 -13.68 -18.00
#